data_AF-A0A090KNR8-F1
#
_entry.id   AF-A0A090KNR8-F1
#
_cell.length_a   1.000
_cell.length_b   1.000
_cell.length_c   1.000
_cell.angle_alpha   90.00
_cell.angle_beta   90.00
_cell.angle_gamma   90.00
#
_symmetry.space_group_name_H-M   'P 1'
#
loop_
_entity.id
_entity.type
_entity.pdbx_description
1 polymer ?
#
loop_
_entity_poly.entity_id
_entity_poly.type
_entity_poly.pdbx_seq_one_letter_code
_entity_poly.pdbx_strand_id
1 'polypeptide(L)'
;MSDQLVRDHYRYFNERLLAAAETLFAPDAVVDMPPFVRQAHGPAAYAQFAETWLRAFPDALFTLEHVEQRNETMCEVDLIATGTHSGLLDLGSCGLLKPSGNRLTLQLRQLLDISNGQITFTSLSLDLNRLVRQLSRIDYQRLTRFLDTIGELAEELRKVHPDSEQQHDLTERLGQALDAARLVVRPQFKR
;
A
#
# COMPACT_ATOMS: atom_id res chain seq x y z
N MET A 1 -6.39 8.82 30.54
CA MET A 1 -5.13 9.42 30.02
C MET A 1 -4.76 8.88 28.65
N SER A 2 -4.98 7.59 28.36
CA SER A 2 -4.75 6.98 27.04
C SER A 2 -5.49 7.70 25.90
N ASP A 3 -6.78 8.00 26.05
CA ASP A 3 -7.59 8.62 24.97
C ASP A 3 -7.01 9.96 24.45
N GLN A 4 -6.52 10.84 25.33
CA GLN A 4 -5.91 12.11 24.90
C GLN A 4 -4.61 11.89 24.13
N LEU A 5 -3.77 10.96 24.59
CA LEU A 5 -2.53 10.61 23.89
C LEU A 5 -2.82 10.07 22.48
N VAL A 6 -3.84 9.21 22.35
CA VAL A 6 -4.29 8.67 21.06
C VAL A 6 -4.74 9.80 20.14
N ARG A 7 -5.54 10.75 20.64
CA ARG A 7 -5.97 11.92 19.84
C ARG A 7 -4.81 12.80 19.42
N ASP A 8 -3.87 13.07 20.33
CA ASP A 8 -2.69 13.87 20.03
C ASP A 8 -1.79 13.20 18.99
N HIS A 9 -1.67 11.87 19.03
CA HIS A 9 -0.93 11.11 18.02
C HIS A 9 -1.44 11.38 16.60
N TYR A 10 -2.75 11.23 16.36
CA TYR A 10 -3.32 11.49 15.03
C TYR A 10 -3.38 12.98 14.68
N ARG A 11 -3.59 13.85 15.67
CA ARG A 11 -3.53 15.30 15.46
C ARG A 11 -2.15 15.73 14.98
N TYR A 12 -1.08 15.30 15.66
CA TYR A 12 0.29 15.63 15.25
C TYR A 12 0.62 15.12 13.85
N PHE A 13 0.17 13.92 13.48
CA PHE A 13 0.32 13.44 12.11
C PHE A 13 -0.41 14.34 11.10
N ASN A 14 -1.68 14.67 11.37
CA ASN A 14 -2.51 15.49 10.48
C ASN A 14 -1.98 16.93 10.35
N GLU A 15 -1.41 17.48 11.43
CA GLU A 15 -0.79 18.82 11.47
C GLU A 15 0.66 18.83 10.98
N ARG A 16 1.21 17.67 10.57
CA ARG A 16 2.61 17.49 10.11
C ARG A 16 3.66 17.79 11.18
N LEU A 17 3.29 17.64 12.45
CA LEU A 17 4.16 17.82 13.61
C LEU A 17 4.84 16.49 13.98
N LEU A 18 5.60 15.90 13.03
CA LEU A 18 6.17 14.55 13.18
C LEU A 18 7.10 14.46 14.39
N ALA A 19 7.94 15.47 14.62
CA ALA A 19 8.82 15.54 15.79
C ALA A 19 8.04 15.53 17.12
N ALA A 20 6.83 16.10 17.16
CA ALA A 20 5.98 16.04 18.35
C ALA A 20 5.34 14.66 18.52
N ALA A 21 4.91 14.03 17.41
CA ALA A 21 4.39 12.67 17.43
C ALA A 21 5.45 11.65 17.91
N GLU A 22 6.72 11.83 17.54
CA GLU A 22 7.84 11.02 18.01
C GLU A 22 7.99 11.02 19.54
N THR A 23 7.75 12.16 20.19
CA THR A 23 7.84 12.25 21.67
C THR A 23 6.79 11.42 22.41
N LEU A 24 5.74 10.97 21.72
CA LEU A 24 4.71 10.11 22.29
C LEU A 24 5.16 8.66 22.42
N PHE A 25 6.24 8.25 21.72
CA PHE A 25 6.75 6.88 21.74
C PHE A 25 7.81 6.71 22.84
N ALA A 26 7.78 5.55 23.49
CA ALA A 26 8.86 5.13 24.37
C ALA A 26 10.15 4.88 23.56
N PRO A 27 11.36 5.05 24.15
CA PRO A 27 12.61 4.87 23.44
C PRO A 27 12.80 3.49 22.78
N ASP A 28 12.23 2.45 23.39
CA ASP A 28 12.28 1.05 22.95
C ASP A 28 10.98 0.56 22.29
N ALA A 29 10.04 1.49 22.03
CA ALA A 29 8.72 1.16 21.51
C ALA A 29 8.80 0.31 20.24
N VAL A 30 7.99 -0.74 20.16
CA VAL A 30 7.96 -1.60 18.97
C VAL A 30 6.95 -1.04 17.97
N VAL A 31 7.40 -0.80 16.73
CA VAL A 31 6.59 -0.31 15.62
C VAL A 31 6.48 -1.41 14.56
N ASP A 32 5.27 -1.94 14.39
CA ASP A 32 4.96 -3.00 13.42
C ASP A 32 3.79 -2.61 12.51
N MET A 33 4.10 -1.86 11.44
CA MET A 33 3.12 -1.33 10.49
C MET A 33 3.33 -1.92 9.09
N PRO A 34 3.07 -3.23 8.88
CA PRO A 34 3.24 -3.85 7.59
C PRO A 34 2.27 -3.25 6.54
N PRO A 35 2.68 -3.15 5.27
CA PRO A 35 3.96 -3.60 4.72
C PRO A 35 5.12 -2.60 4.87
N PHE A 36 4.93 -1.45 5.52
CA PHE A 36 5.85 -0.31 5.51
C PHE A 36 7.02 -0.44 6.47
N VAL A 37 6.72 -0.80 7.72
CA VAL A 37 7.70 -0.97 8.80
C VAL A 37 7.39 -2.29 9.48
N ARG A 38 8.42 -3.10 9.75
CA ARG A 38 8.25 -4.40 10.43
C ARG A 38 9.16 -4.47 11.64
N GLN A 39 8.55 -4.64 12.81
CA GLN A 39 9.25 -4.85 14.08
C GLN A 39 10.48 -3.95 14.29
N ALA A 40 10.34 -2.66 13.96
CA ALA A 40 11.39 -1.68 14.20
C ALA A 40 11.19 -1.03 15.57
N HIS A 41 12.22 -0.37 16.10
CA HIS A 41 12.22 0.13 17.47
C HIS A 41 12.38 1.64 17.58
N GLY A 42 11.68 2.21 18.56
CA GLY A 42 11.77 3.58 19.00
C GLY A 42 11.06 4.61 18.11
N PRO A 43 11.14 5.90 18.49
CA PRO A 43 10.44 6.99 17.80
C PRO A 43 10.81 7.12 16.31
N ALA A 44 12.08 6.85 15.97
CA ALA A 44 12.58 6.93 14.59
C ALA A 44 11.86 5.94 13.65
N ALA A 45 11.43 4.79 14.15
CA ALA A 45 10.68 3.81 13.36
C ALA A 45 9.28 4.34 12.98
N TYR A 46 8.63 5.07 13.88
CA TYR A 46 7.37 5.75 13.56
C TYR A 46 7.59 6.90 12.56
N ALA A 47 8.63 7.71 12.73
CA ALA A 47 8.98 8.78 11.80
C ALA A 47 9.18 8.24 10.38
N GLN A 48 9.91 7.13 10.23
CA GLN A 48 10.10 6.46 8.95
C GLN A 48 8.77 6.05 8.29
N PHE A 49 7.83 5.48 9.06
CA PHE A 49 6.49 5.18 8.55
C PHE A 49 5.77 6.45 8.09
N ALA A 50 5.73 7.48 8.94
CA ALA A 50 5.01 8.71 8.67
C ALA A 50 5.56 9.42 7.42
N GLU A 51 6.88 9.49 7.27
CA GLU A 51 7.55 10.04 6.08
C GLU A 51 7.24 9.23 4.83
N THR A 52 7.27 7.89 4.91
CA THR A 52 6.94 7.02 3.78
C THR A 52 5.51 7.25 3.31
N TRP A 53 4.56 7.32 4.24
CA TRP A 53 3.16 7.56 3.95
C TRP A 53 2.93 8.96 3.38
N LEU A 54 3.51 10.00 3.99
CA LEU A 54 3.39 11.39 3.53
C LEU A 54 4.10 11.66 2.22
N ARG A 55 5.16 10.93 1.89
CA ARG A 55 5.79 10.99 0.56
C ARG A 55 4.84 10.53 -0.52
N ALA A 56 4.07 9.46 -0.28
CA ALA A 56 3.09 8.95 -1.23
C ALA A 56 1.81 9.80 -1.28
N PHE A 57 1.40 10.32 -0.11
CA PHE A 57 0.16 11.06 0.12
C PHE A 57 0.44 12.35 0.91
N PRO A 58 0.94 13.43 0.30
CA PRO A 58 1.27 14.67 1.00
C PRO A 58 0.07 15.33 1.71
N ASP A 59 -1.13 15.10 1.18
CA ASP A 59 -2.42 15.55 1.71
C ASP A 59 -3.08 14.50 2.64
N ALA A 60 -2.33 13.51 3.13
CA ALA A 60 -2.88 12.45 3.96
C ALA A 60 -3.56 12.96 5.24
N LEU A 61 -4.71 12.38 5.56
CA LEU A 61 -5.40 12.61 6.83
C LEU A 61 -5.88 11.29 7.42
N PHE A 62 -5.68 11.12 8.72
CA PHE A 62 -6.31 10.08 9.52
C PHE A 62 -7.49 10.67 10.29
N THR A 63 -8.67 10.10 10.09
CA THR A 63 -9.88 10.44 10.84
C THR A 63 -10.17 9.31 11.83
N LEU A 64 -10.26 9.66 13.11
CA LEU A 64 -10.66 8.74 14.18
C LEU A 64 -12.14 8.39 14.04
N GLU A 65 -12.44 7.10 13.82
CA GLU A 65 -13.82 6.60 13.85
C GLU A 65 -14.19 6.11 15.24
N HIS A 66 -13.33 5.29 15.85
CA HIS A 66 -13.57 4.67 17.14
C HIS A 66 -12.27 4.43 17.90
N VAL A 67 -12.33 4.52 19.23
CA VAL A 67 -11.25 4.15 20.14
C VAL A 67 -11.85 3.23 21.20
N GLU A 68 -11.32 2.01 21.29
CA GLU A 68 -11.77 0.99 22.23
C GLU A 68 -10.62 0.56 23.14
N GLN A 69 -10.79 0.71 24.45
CA GLN A 69 -9.81 0.19 25.41
C GLN A 69 -10.00 -1.34 25.53
N ARG A 70 -8.99 -2.12 25.13
CA ARG A 70 -9.01 -3.59 25.15
C ARG A 70 -8.63 -4.17 26.51
N ASN A 71 -7.68 -3.55 27.21
CA ASN A 71 -7.25 -3.90 28.57
C ASN A 71 -6.61 -2.68 29.26
N GLU A 72 -5.83 -2.83 30.33
CA GLU A 72 -5.26 -1.70 31.08
C GLU A 72 -4.37 -0.76 30.24
N THR A 73 -3.60 -1.30 29.29
CA THR A 73 -2.61 -0.54 28.52
C THR A 73 -2.94 -0.51 27.02
N MET A 74 -3.69 -1.49 26.53
CA MET A 74 -3.96 -1.68 25.12
C MET A 74 -5.24 -0.97 24.65
N CYS A 75 -5.11 -0.16 23.60
CA CYS A 75 -6.19 0.49 22.89
C CYS A 75 -6.24 0.00 21.44
N GLU A 76 -7.43 -0.27 20.94
CA GLU A 76 -7.69 -0.46 19.51
C GLU A 76 -8.30 0.83 18.95
N VAL A 77 -7.85 1.23 17.77
CA VAL A 77 -8.28 2.44 17.10
C VAL A 77 -8.71 2.11 15.68
N ASP A 78 -9.97 2.36 15.35
CA ASP A 78 -10.46 2.30 13.99
C ASP A 78 -10.38 3.70 13.35
N LEU A 79 -9.82 3.77 12.14
CA LEU A 79 -9.49 5.01 11.45
C LEU A 79 -9.90 4.95 9.98
N ILE A 80 -10.20 6.12 9.41
CA ILE A 80 -10.20 6.32 7.97
C ILE A 80 -8.96 7.11 7.57
N ALA A 81 -8.14 6.51 6.72
CA ALA A 81 -7.07 7.19 6.00
C ALA A 81 -7.60 7.74 4.67
N THR A 82 -7.30 8.99 4.38
CA THR A 82 -7.54 9.60 3.07
C THR A 82 -6.28 10.25 2.54
N GLY A 83 -6.18 10.40 1.22
CA GLY A 83 -5.09 11.13 0.56
C GLY A 83 -5.09 10.94 -0.95
N THR A 84 -4.31 11.75 -1.66
CA THR A 84 -4.11 11.68 -3.11
C THR A 84 -2.74 11.08 -3.41
N HIS A 85 -2.72 9.97 -4.14
CA HIS A 85 -1.49 9.25 -4.47
C HIS A 85 -0.68 10.02 -5.53
N SER A 86 0.21 10.89 -5.06
CA SER A 86 0.99 11.81 -5.88
C SER A 86 2.50 11.58 -5.78
N GLY A 87 2.95 10.75 -4.84
CA GLY A 87 4.33 10.27 -4.77
C GLY A 87 4.47 8.77 -4.97
N LEU A 88 5.69 8.27 -4.77
CA LEU A 88 5.98 6.83 -4.78
C LEU A 88 5.53 6.21 -3.46
N LEU A 89 4.83 5.09 -3.53
CA LEU A 89 4.48 4.28 -2.36
C LEU A 89 5.28 2.98 -2.37
N ASP A 90 6.16 2.82 -1.39
CA ASP A 90 6.92 1.60 -1.15
C ASP A 90 6.13 0.65 -0.25
N LEU A 91 5.82 -0.54 -0.76
CA LEU A 91 5.14 -1.62 -0.05
C LEU A 91 6.13 -2.72 0.36
N GLY A 92 7.41 -2.38 0.49
CA GLY A 92 8.48 -3.31 0.85
C GLY A 92 8.56 -4.48 -0.12
N SER A 93 8.46 -5.71 0.40
CA SER A 93 8.50 -6.93 -0.41
C SER A 93 7.34 -7.07 -1.40
N CYS A 94 6.27 -6.29 -1.27
CA CYS A 94 5.14 -6.28 -2.20
C CYS A 94 5.39 -5.39 -3.44
N GLY A 95 6.48 -4.63 -3.46
CA GLY A 95 6.89 -3.79 -4.59
C GLY A 95 6.54 -2.31 -4.44
N LEU A 96 6.75 -1.57 -5.54
CA LEU A 96 6.59 -0.12 -5.59
C LEU A 96 5.37 0.26 -6.43
N LEU A 97 4.53 1.17 -5.90
CA LEU A 97 3.46 1.81 -6.66
C LEU A 97 3.88 3.22 -7.09
N LYS A 98 3.74 3.48 -8.39
CA LYS A 98 3.97 4.79 -9.00
C LYS A 98 2.77 5.70 -8.77
N PRO A 99 2.97 7.03 -8.67
CA PRO A 99 1.88 7.98 -8.45
C PRO A 99 0.80 7.81 -9.52
N SER A 100 -0.42 7.59 -9.08
CA SER A 100 -1.56 7.37 -9.97
C SER A 100 -2.48 8.58 -10.09
N GLY A 101 -2.39 9.52 -9.16
CA GLY A 101 -3.32 10.65 -9.03
C GLY A 101 -4.68 10.25 -8.46
N ASN A 102 -4.89 8.97 -8.13
CA ASN A 102 -6.14 8.50 -7.55
C ASN A 102 -6.24 8.92 -6.08
N ARG A 103 -7.45 9.21 -5.64
CA ARG A 103 -7.77 9.42 -4.23
C ARG A 103 -7.93 8.06 -3.53
N LEU A 104 -7.32 7.94 -2.36
CA LEU A 104 -7.45 6.81 -1.45
C LEU A 104 -8.47 7.18 -0.36
N THR A 105 -9.36 6.23 -0.06
CA THR A 105 -10.09 6.16 1.21
C THR A 105 -9.98 4.73 1.73
N LEU A 106 -9.30 4.54 2.86
CA LEU A 106 -8.97 3.24 3.41
C LEU A 106 -9.31 3.17 4.89
N GLN A 107 -10.07 2.15 5.28
CA GLN A 107 -10.26 1.83 6.68
C GLN A 107 -9.02 1.11 7.21
N LEU A 108 -8.56 1.55 8.36
CA LEU A 108 -7.40 1.03 9.07
C LEU A 108 -7.81 0.68 10.48
N ARG A 109 -7.11 -0.29 11.04
CA ARG A 109 -7.13 -0.57 12.46
C ARG A 109 -5.73 -0.46 13.01
N GLN A 110 -5.57 0.29 14.09
CA GLN A 110 -4.30 0.40 14.79
C GLN A 110 -4.46 -0.11 16.21
N LEU A 111 -3.52 -0.95 16.63
CA LEU A 111 -3.36 -1.36 18.01
C LEU A 111 -2.27 -0.50 18.64
N LEU A 112 -2.52 0.00 19.85
CA LEU A 112 -1.60 0.84 20.62
C LEU A 112 -1.50 0.30 22.05
N ASP A 113 -0.30 -0.08 22.47
CA ASP A 113 0.01 -0.32 23.88
C ASP A 113 0.57 0.97 24.48
N ILE A 114 -0.07 1.46 25.53
CA ILE A 114 0.25 2.72 26.19
C ILE A 114 0.56 2.45 27.65
N SER A 115 1.82 2.69 28.04
CA SER A 115 2.31 2.52 29.40
C SER A 115 3.08 3.77 29.82
N ASN A 116 2.91 4.21 31.07
CA ASN A 116 3.57 5.40 31.62
C ASN A 116 3.41 6.67 30.75
N GLY A 117 2.27 6.81 30.07
CA GLY A 117 1.99 7.96 29.21
C GLY A 117 2.76 7.97 27.89
N GLN A 118 3.29 6.83 27.46
CA GLN A 118 3.99 6.66 26.18
C GLN A 118 3.47 5.43 25.43
N ILE A 119 3.55 5.45 24.11
CA ILE A 119 3.28 4.30 23.25
C ILE A 119 4.49 3.37 23.32
N THR A 120 4.31 2.16 23.84
CA THR A 120 5.35 1.12 23.93
C THR A 120 5.24 0.09 22.81
N PHE A 121 4.07 -0.04 22.19
CA PHE A 121 3.86 -0.87 21.02
C PHE A 121 2.81 -0.24 20.10
N THR A 122 3.03 -0.35 18.80
CA THR A 122 1.99 -0.06 17.82
C THR A 122 2.00 -1.05 16.68
N SER A 123 0.81 -1.45 16.23
CA SER A 123 0.66 -2.20 14.99
C SER A 123 -0.47 -1.68 14.14
N LEU A 124 -0.26 -1.63 12.82
CA LEU A 124 -1.24 -1.16 11.84
C LEU A 124 -1.72 -2.32 10.97
N SER A 125 -3.03 -2.47 10.87
CA SER A 125 -3.70 -3.45 10.02
C SER A 125 -4.53 -2.75 8.94
N LEU A 126 -4.39 -3.21 7.70
CA LEU A 126 -5.07 -2.64 6.54
C LEU A 126 -5.34 -3.70 5.46
N ASP A 127 -6.37 -3.47 4.64
CA ASP A 127 -6.62 -4.29 3.45
C ASP A 127 -5.69 -3.86 2.31
N LEU A 128 -4.60 -4.60 2.15
CA LEU A 128 -3.57 -4.31 1.15
C LEU A 128 -4.12 -4.47 -0.28
N ASN A 129 -5.03 -5.42 -0.50
CA ASN A 129 -5.64 -5.62 -1.80
C ASN A 129 -6.52 -4.43 -2.18
N ARG A 130 -7.28 -3.90 -1.21
CA ARG A 130 -8.08 -2.69 -1.41
C ARG A 130 -7.22 -1.46 -1.67
N LEU A 131 -6.11 -1.29 -0.94
CA LEU A 131 -5.13 -0.24 -1.20
C LEU A 131 -4.60 -0.34 -2.64
N VAL A 132 -4.02 -1.49 -3.02
CA VAL A 132 -3.45 -1.69 -4.35
C VAL A 132 -4.50 -1.47 -5.44
N ARG A 133 -5.73 -1.97 -5.25
CA ARG A 133 -6.82 -1.82 -6.23
C ARG A 133 -7.22 -0.36 -6.44
N GLN A 134 -7.32 0.45 -5.38
CA GLN A 134 -7.65 1.88 -5.52
C GLN A 134 -6.55 2.67 -6.22
N LEU A 135 -5.28 2.28 -6.00
CA LEU A 135 -4.14 3.02 -6.51
C LEU A 135 -3.65 2.55 -7.88
N SER A 136 -3.97 1.33 -8.28
CA SER A 136 -3.57 0.79 -9.58
C SER A 136 -4.29 1.51 -10.71
N ARG A 137 -3.53 2.01 -11.68
CA ARG A 137 -4.04 2.43 -12.99
C ARG A 137 -3.98 1.27 -13.95
N ILE A 138 -5.14 0.78 -14.36
CA ILE A 138 -5.26 -0.17 -15.47
C ILE A 138 -5.54 0.65 -16.72
N ASP A 139 -4.63 0.59 -17.69
CA ASP A 139 -4.86 1.14 -19.02
C ASP A 139 -5.71 0.17 -19.83
N TYR A 140 -7.03 0.28 -19.68
CA TYR A 140 -7.98 -0.62 -20.33
C TYR A 140 -7.90 -0.57 -21.86
N GLN A 141 -7.59 0.60 -22.44
CA GLN A 141 -7.45 0.71 -23.89
C GLN A 141 -6.23 -0.08 -24.37
N ARG A 142 -5.10 0.05 -23.67
CA ARG A 142 -3.92 -0.74 -23.97
C ARG A 142 -4.14 -2.24 -23.74
N LEU A 143 -4.88 -2.60 -22.69
CA LEU A 143 -5.26 -3.99 -22.42
C LEU A 143 -6.07 -4.56 -23.59
N THR A 144 -7.12 -3.86 -24.03
CA THR A 144 -7.96 -4.29 -25.16
C THR A 144 -7.11 -4.53 -26.41
N ARG A 145 -6.19 -3.61 -26.76
CA ARG A 145 -5.30 -3.82 -27.91
C ARG A 145 -4.47 -5.09 -27.81
N PHE A 146 -3.92 -5.40 -26.64
CA PHE A 146 -3.18 -6.66 -26.47
C PHE A 146 -4.07 -7.89 -26.55
N LEU A 147 -5.31 -7.82 -26.05
CA LEU A 147 -6.28 -8.90 -26.18
C LEU A 147 -6.67 -9.13 -27.65
N ASP A 148 -6.81 -8.07 -28.44
CA ASP A 148 -7.06 -8.16 -29.89
C ASP A 148 -5.89 -8.86 -30.59
N THR A 149 -4.65 -8.45 -30.30
CA THR A 149 -3.43 -9.10 -30.84
C THR A 149 -3.34 -10.58 -30.44
N ILE A 150 -3.67 -10.93 -29.20
CA ILE A 150 -3.71 -12.33 -28.74
C ILE A 150 -4.75 -13.13 -29.54
N GLY A 151 -5.91 -12.54 -29.80
CA GLY A 151 -6.95 -13.15 -30.63
C GLY A 151 -6.48 -13.42 -32.06
N GLU A 152 -5.86 -12.43 -32.71
CA GLU A 152 -5.29 -12.56 -34.05
C GLU A 152 -4.23 -13.67 -34.12
N LEU A 153 -3.27 -13.67 -33.19
CA LEU A 153 -2.22 -14.69 -33.12
C LEU A 153 -2.78 -16.10 -32.88
N ALA A 154 -3.83 -16.23 -32.06
CA ALA A 154 -4.48 -17.51 -31.81
C ALA A 154 -5.19 -18.03 -33.07
N GLU A 155 -5.84 -17.18 -33.86
CA GLU A 155 -6.45 -17.56 -35.13
C GLU A 155 -5.40 -17.94 -36.18
N GLU A 156 -4.27 -17.23 -36.23
CA GLU A 156 -3.14 -17.61 -37.10
C GLU A 156 -2.59 -18.97 -36.72
N LEU A 157 -2.30 -19.19 -35.43
CA LEU A 157 -1.73 -20.45 -34.94
C LEU A 157 -2.60 -21.67 -35.28
N ARG A 158 -3.93 -21.53 -35.26
CA ARG A 158 -4.86 -22.62 -35.65
C ARG A 158 -4.81 -23.00 -37.12
N LYS A 159 -4.33 -22.10 -37.98
CA LYS A 159 -4.26 -22.30 -39.45
C LYS A 159 -2.92 -22.88 -39.90
N VAL A 160 -1.88 -22.81 -39.07
CA VAL A 160 -0.52 -23.23 -39.40
C VAL A 160 -0.35 -24.74 -39.22
N HIS A 161 0.45 -25.36 -40.09
CA HIS A 161 0.78 -26.78 -39.99
C HIS A 161 1.60 -27.07 -38.71
N PRO A 162 1.31 -28.19 -38.01
CA PRO A 162 2.10 -28.63 -36.86
C PRO A 162 3.59 -28.79 -37.20
N ASP A 163 4.47 -28.46 -36.25
CA ASP A 163 5.93 -28.58 -36.30
C ASP A 163 6.63 -27.72 -37.37
N SER A 164 6.00 -26.61 -37.77
CA SER A 164 6.64 -25.62 -38.64
C SER A 164 7.42 -24.56 -37.83
N GLU A 165 8.46 -23.97 -38.44
CA GLU A 165 9.13 -22.79 -37.88
C GLU A 165 8.13 -21.64 -37.63
N GLN A 166 7.13 -21.51 -38.51
CA GLN A 166 6.06 -20.53 -38.38
C GLN A 166 5.22 -20.75 -37.10
N GLN A 167 5.00 -22.00 -36.69
CA GLN A 167 4.30 -22.30 -35.43
C GLN A 167 5.12 -21.85 -34.21
N HIS A 168 6.44 -22.02 -34.26
CA HIS A 168 7.33 -21.59 -33.18
C HIS A 168 7.35 -20.05 -33.05
N ASP A 169 7.49 -19.32 -34.16
CA ASP A 169 7.44 -17.84 -34.17
C ASP A 169 6.12 -17.31 -33.60
N LEU A 170 4.99 -17.86 -34.05
CA LEU A 170 3.67 -17.46 -33.54
C LEU A 170 3.52 -17.74 -32.04
N THR A 171 4.10 -18.84 -31.55
CA THR A 171 4.06 -19.19 -30.13
C THR A 171 4.89 -18.21 -29.30
N GLU A 172 6.08 -17.80 -29.77
CA GLU A 172 6.89 -16.79 -29.09
C GLU A 172 6.17 -15.42 -29.03
N ARG A 173 5.62 -14.98 -30.16
CA ARG A 173 4.85 -13.71 -30.24
C ARG A 173 3.63 -13.73 -29.33
N LEU A 174 2.93 -14.85 -29.25
CA LEU A 174 1.81 -15.04 -28.33
C LEU A 174 2.27 -14.94 -26.86
N GLY A 175 3.39 -15.56 -26.52
CA GLY A 175 4.01 -15.44 -25.19
C GLY A 175 4.31 -13.98 -24.82
N GLN A 176 4.93 -13.23 -25.74
CA GLN A 176 5.23 -11.81 -25.54
C GLN A 176 3.95 -10.97 -25.34
N ALA A 177 2.90 -11.21 -26.14
CA ALA A 177 1.64 -10.50 -26.04
C ALA A 177 0.92 -10.79 -24.71
N LEU A 178 0.94 -12.06 -24.26
CA LEU A 178 0.41 -12.46 -22.95
C LEU A 178 1.14 -11.77 -21.80
N ASP A 179 2.47 -11.71 -21.84
CA ASP A 179 3.26 -11.00 -20.84
C ASP A 179 2.98 -9.50 -20.83
N ALA A 180 2.85 -8.89 -22.01
CA ALA A 180 2.51 -7.49 -22.13
C ALA A 180 1.11 -7.18 -21.55
N ALA A 181 0.10 -8.01 -21.86
CA ALA A 181 -1.24 -7.89 -21.30
C ALA A 181 -1.24 -8.07 -19.77
N ARG A 182 -0.51 -9.07 -19.27
CA ARG A 182 -0.32 -9.32 -17.83
C ARG A 182 0.24 -8.08 -17.13
N LEU A 183 1.23 -7.43 -17.72
CA LEU A 183 1.84 -6.21 -17.17
C LEU A 183 0.91 -5.00 -17.17
N VAL A 184 -0.10 -4.94 -18.05
CA VAL A 184 -1.12 -3.88 -18.02
C VAL A 184 -2.10 -4.09 -16.86
N VAL A 185 -2.50 -5.33 -16.60
CA VAL A 185 -3.41 -5.67 -15.49
C VAL A 185 -2.70 -5.60 -14.13
N ARG A 186 -1.40 -5.90 -14.10
CA ARG A 186 -0.58 -6.01 -12.89
C ARG A 186 0.74 -5.22 -13.03
N PRO A 187 0.69 -3.88 -13.21
CA PRO A 187 1.87 -3.06 -13.47
C PRO A 187 2.93 -3.10 -12.36
N GLN A 188 2.52 -3.44 -11.14
CA GLN A 188 3.37 -3.56 -9.95
C GLN A 188 4.23 -4.83 -9.89
N PHE A 189 3.99 -5.83 -10.77
CA PHE A 189 4.75 -7.09 -10.80
C PHE A 189 5.79 -7.13 -11.93
N LYS A 190 6.49 -6.01 -12.18
CA LYS A 190 7.71 -6.04 -13.00
C LYS A 190 8.84 -6.66 -12.18
N ARG A 191 9.31 -7.84 -12.60
CA ARG A 191 10.60 -8.39 -12.16
C ARG A 191 11.73 -7.65 -12.86
#